data_AF-A0A958HTC5-F1
#
_entry.id   AF-A0A958HTC5-F1
#
_cell.length_a   1.000
_cell.length_b   1.000
_cell.length_c   1.000
_cell.angle_alpha   90.00
_cell.angle_beta   90.00
_cell.angle_gamma   90.00
#
_symmetry.space_group_name_H-M   'P 1'
#
loop_
_entity.id
_entity.type
_entity.pdbx_description
1 polymer ?
#
loop_
_entity_poly.entity_id
_entity_poly.type
_entity_poly.pdbx_seq_one_letter_code
_entity_poly.pdbx_strand_id
1 'polypeptide(L)'
;IQTLPNAGMQRSEYPKMTYPFDRSGTYAICVVGVLDKSWTDRLGGMTVSEPEVTPENSSPVTRLVGWVPDQAALAGILNTLYENHFALLCVQYLGASQSCIPSGKT
;
A
#
# COMPACT_ATOMS: atom_id res chain seq x y z
N ILE A 1 27.48 -9.09 38.02
CA ILE A 1 27.29 -9.72 36.69
C ILE A 1 26.21 -10.78 36.88
N GLN A 2 24.97 -10.47 36.51
CA GLN A 2 23.83 -11.39 36.69
C GLN A 2 23.77 -12.30 35.47
N THR A 3 24.18 -13.55 35.63
CA THR A 3 24.02 -14.62 34.64
C THR A 3 22.54 -15.02 34.58
N LEU A 4 21.91 -14.89 33.41
CA LEU A 4 20.56 -15.40 33.16
C LEU A 4 20.62 -16.91 32.83
N PRO A 5 19.66 -17.72 33.31
CA PRO A 5 19.65 -19.16 33.06
C PRO A 5 19.26 -19.47 31.61
N ASN A 6 19.97 -20.44 31.02
CA ASN A 6 19.63 -21.10 29.76
C ASN A 6 18.20 -21.65 29.82
N ALA A 7 17.25 -20.92 29.24
CA ALA A 7 15.93 -21.44 28.92
C ALA A 7 16.02 -22.06 27.53
N GLY A 8 15.77 -23.37 27.44
CA GLY A 8 15.75 -24.11 26.19
C GLY A 8 14.83 -23.42 25.18
N MET A 9 15.42 -22.92 24.11
CA MET A 9 14.71 -22.40 22.94
C MET A 9 14.08 -23.61 22.22
N GLN A 10 12.99 -24.15 22.77
CA GLN A 10 12.04 -24.89 21.95
C GLN A 10 11.58 -23.90 20.88
N ARG A 11 11.91 -24.23 19.63
CA ARG A 11 11.60 -23.52 18.40
C ARG A 11 10.18 -22.98 18.50
N SER A 12 10.03 -21.73 18.95
CA SER A 12 8.74 -21.08 19.07
C SER A 12 8.22 -21.00 17.64
N GLU A 13 7.22 -21.82 17.35
CA GLU A 13 6.38 -21.67 16.18
C GLU A 13 5.64 -20.36 16.38
N TYR A 14 6.32 -19.25 16.04
CA TYR A 14 5.68 -17.95 15.97
C TYR A 14 4.46 -18.20 15.07
N PRO A 15 3.23 -17.90 15.53
CA PRO A 15 2.09 -17.96 14.65
C PRO A 15 2.51 -17.18 13.42
N LYS A 16 2.41 -17.80 12.24
CA LYS A 16 2.79 -17.18 10.96
C LYS A 16 1.96 -15.92 10.83
N MET A 17 2.48 -14.83 11.40
CA MET A 17 1.80 -13.56 11.58
C MET A 17 1.70 -13.03 10.16
N THR A 18 0.56 -13.32 9.58
CA THR A 18 0.17 -12.79 8.30
C THR A 18 -0.11 -11.32 8.55
N TYR A 19 0.92 -10.49 8.42
CA TYR A 19 0.72 -9.07 8.43
C TYR A 19 0.09 -8.70 7.08
N PRO A 20 -1.09 -8.05 7.07
CA PRO A 20 -1.78 -7.72 5.82
C PRO A 20 -0.94 -6.81 4.91
N PHE A 21 0.01 -6.07 5.48
CA PHE A 21 0.89 -5.14 4.78
C PHE A 21 2.26 -5.74 4.38
N ASP A 22 2.54 -6.98 4.77
CA ASP A 22 3.76 -7.72 4.36
C ASP A 22 3.58 -8.42 2.99
N ARG A 23 2.35 -8.41 2.47
CA ARG A 23 2.01 -9.08 1.23
C ARG A 23 2.01 -8.12 0.05
N SER A 24 2.56 -8.60 -1.05
CA SER A 24 2.33 -8.02 -2.36
C SER A 24 0.83 -7.98 -2.66
N GLY A 25 0.38 -6.91 -3.29
CA GLY A 25 -1.01 -6.79 -3.67
C GLY A 25 -1.40 -5.41 -4.15
N THR A 26 -2.67 -5.27 -4.50
CA THR A 26 -3.22 -3.99 -4.96
C THR A 26 -3.64 -3.17 -3.75
N TYR A 27 -3.19 -1.93 -3.69
CA TYR A 27 -3.57 -0.97 -2.67
C TYR A 27 -4.31 0.21 -3.30
N ALA A 28 -5.30 0.72 -2.58
CA ALA A 28 -5.97 1.96 -2.87
C ALA A 28 -5.65 2.99 -1.79
N ILE A 29 -5.12 4.14 -2.20
CA ILE A 29 -4.73 5.24 -1.31
C ILE A 29 -5.55 6.46 -1.73
N CYS A 30 -6.21 7.09 -0.79
CA CYS A 30 -6.96 8.34 -1.02
C CYS A 30 -6.19 9.50 -0.38
N VAL A 31 -6.01 10.59 -1.12
CA VAL A 31 -5.34 11.80 -0.65
C VAL A 31 -6.15 13.05 -0.93
N VAL A 32 -6.04 14.04 -0.05
CA VAL A 32 -6.57 15.38 -0.31
C VAL A 32 -5.64 16.10 -1.28
N GLY A 33 -6.22 16.73 -2.29
CA GLY A 33 -5.51 17.45 -3.34
C GLY A 33 -5.73 16.81 -4.71
N VAL A 34 -5.17 17.46 -5.72
CA VAL A 34 -5.16 16.98 -7.10
C VAL A 34 -3.79 16.40 -7.41
N LEU A 35 -3.74 15.11 -7.74
CA LEU A 35 -2.56 14.51 -8.35
C LEU A 35 -2.81 14.32 -9.84
N ASP A 36 -1.86 14.79 -10.64
CA ASP A 36 -1.85 14.62 -12.07
C ASP A 36 -1.25 13.25 -12.47
N LYS A 37 -1.50 12.80 -13.71
CA LYS A 37 -0.96 11.52 -14.23
C LYS A 37 0.56 11.43 -14.18
N SER A 38 1.28 12.56 -14.16
CA SER A 38 2.73 12.63 -13.92
C SER A 38 3.21 11.92 -12.65
N TRP A 39 2.33 11.73 -11.65
CA TRP A 39 2.64 10.99 -10.42
C TRP A 39 2.64 9.47 -10.59
N THR A 40 2.03 8.95 -11.66
CA THR A 40 1.97 7.51 -11.95
C THR A 40 3.36 6.89 -11.99
N ASP A 41 4.29 7.52 -12.69
CA ASP A 41 5.68 7.05 -12.82
C ASP A 41 6.43 7.15 -11.48
N ARG A 42 6.30 8.29 -10.79
CA ARG A 42 6.93 8.54 -9.49
C ARG A 42 6.47 7.61 -8.37
N LEU A 43 5.24 7.13 -8.43
CA LEU A 43 4.64 6.25 -7.41
C LEU A 43 4.70 4.76 -7.81
N GLY A 44 5.64 4.39 -8.69
CA GLY A 44 5.88 2.98 -9.04
C GLY A 44 4.79 2.38 -9.93
N GLY A 45 4.15 3.19 -10.77
CA GLY A 45 3.11 2.75 -11.71
C GLY A 45 1.70 2.71 -11.12
N MET A 46 1.46 3.33 -9.96
CA MET A 46 0.09 3.47 -9.43
C MET A 46 -0.77 4.31 -10.36
N THR A 47 -1.94 3.80 -10.71
CA THR A 47 -2.93 4.54 -11.49
C THR A 47 -3.50 5.67 -10.66
N VAL A 48 -3.21 6.91 -11.07
CA VAL A 48 -3.79 8.12 -10.51
C VAL A 48 -5.14 8.34 -11.17
N SER A 49 -6.21 8.29 -10.39
CA SER A 49 -7.57 8.62 -10.86
C SER A 49 -7.73 10.13 -10.93
N GLU A 50 -8.66 10.60 -11.76
CA GLU A 50 -9.02 12.02 -11.79
C GLU A 50 -9.52 12.48 -10.41
N PRO A 51 -9.20 13.71 -9.99
CA PRO A 51 -9.64 14.22 -8.70
C PRO A 51 -11.16 14.29 -8.65
N GLU A 52 -11.75 13.69 -7.63
CA GLU A 52 -13.18 13.78 -7.36
C GLU A 52 -13.44 15.01 -6.48
N VAL A 53 -14.36 15.87 -6.92
CA VAL A 53 -14.87 17.00 -6.13
C VAL A 53 -16.33 16.71 -5.86
N THR A 54 -16.65 16.27 -4.64
CA THR A 54 -18.04 16.11 -4.23
C THR A 54 -18.53 17.43 -3.62
N PRO A 55 -19.82 17.79 -3.77
CA PRO A 55 -20.37 19.03 -3.21
C PRO A 55 -20.30 19.10 -1.68
N GLU A 56 -20.11 17.96 -1.01
CA GLU A 56 -19.87 17.82 0.42
C GLU A 56 -18.40 18.01 0.85
N ASN A 57 -17.45 17.82 -0.06
CA ASN A 57 -16.02 17.99 0.20
C ASN A 57 -15.51 19.26 -0.47
N SER A 58 -15.20 20.29 0.34
CA SER A 58 -14.63 21.54 -0.15
C SER A 58 -13.24 21.38 -0.81
N SER A 59 -12.60 20.21 -0.62
CA SER A 59 -11.26 19.92 -1.15
C SER A 59 -11.32 18.72 -2.11
N PRO A 60 -10.65 18.78 -3.27
CA PRO A 60 -10.57 17.66 -4.20
C PRO A 60 -9.89 16.46 -3.53
N VAL A 61 -10.36 15.25 -3.85
CA VAL A 61 -9.75 13.99 -3.38
C VAL A 61 -9.25 13.21 -4.58
N THR A 62 -7.98 12.81 -4.55
CA THR A 62 -7.40 11.95 -5.58
C THR A 62 -7.24 10.53 -5.06
N ARG A 63 -7.66 9.56 -5.87
CA ARG A 63 -7.52 8.14 -5.57
C ARG A 63 -6.39 7.52 -6.39
N LEU A 64 -5.45 6.90 -5.69
CA LEU A 64 -4.30 6.19 -6.23
C LEU A 64 -4.54 4.69 -6.08
N VAL A 65 -4.51 3.94 -7.16
CA VAL A 65 -4.69 2.48 -7.11
C VAL A 65 -3.57 1.80 -7.88
N GLY A 66 -2.88 0.85 -7.27
CA GLY A 66 -1.83 0.13 -7.97
C GLY A 66 -1.32 -1.07 -7.22
N TRP A 67 -0.56 -1.88 -7.95
CA TRP A 67 0.14 -3.02 -7.39
C TRP A 67 1.36 -2.54 -6.60
N VAL A 68 1.49 -3.03 -5.37
CA VAL A 68 2.63 -2.78 -4.52
C VAL A 68 3.31 -4.11 -4.21
N PRO A 69 4.60 -4.28 -4.54
CA PRO A 69 5.30 -5.56 -4.40
C PRO A 69 5.59 -5.95 -2.94
N ASP A 70 5.77 -4.97 -2.05
CA ASP A 70 6.20 -5.20 -0.67
C ASP A 70 5.94 -3.98 0.22
N GLN A 71 6.14 -4.16 1.53
CA GLN A 71 5.94 -3.11 2.52
C GLN A 71 6.86 -1.90 2.31
N ALA A 72 8.09 -2.09 1.80
CA ALA A 72 9.03 -0.99 1.60
C ALA A 72 8.58 -0.08 0.45
N ALA A 73 8.06 -0.67 -0.63
CA ALA A 73 7.43 0.09 -1.71
C ALA A 73 6.20 0.87 -1.23
N LEU A 74 5.34 0.26 -0.41
CA LEU A 74 4.19 0.96 0.19
C LEU A 74 4.65 2.14 1.05
N ALA A 75 5.64 1.91 1.91
CA ALA A 75 6.19 2.96 2.77
C ALA A 75 6.80 4.11 1.96
N GLY A 76 7.50 3.80 0.87
CA GLY A 76 8.05 4.81 -0.06
C GLY A 76 6.98 5.68 -0.69
N ILE A 77 5.87 5.07 -1.15
CA ILE A 77 4.71 5.80 -1.70
C ILE A 77 4.11 6.72 -0.64
N LEU A 78 3.85 6.21 0.57
CA LEU A 78 3.28 7.01 1.66
C LEU A 78 4.20 8.15 2.09
N ASN A 79 5.51 7.90 2.16
CA ASN A 79 6.50 8.92 2.49
C ASN A 79 6.54 10.01 1.41
N THR A 80 6.54 9.62 0.13
CA THR A 80 6.53 10.56 -1.00
C THR A 80 5.30 11.47 -0.93
N LEU A 81 4.12 10.93 -0.63
CA LEU A 81 2.90 11.73 -0.48
C LEU A 81 3.02 12.70 0.70
N TYR A 82 3.56 12.24 1.82
CA TYR A 82 3.76 13.05 3.02
C TYR A 82 4.76 14.19 2.80
N GLU A 83 5.91 13.92 2.18
CA GLU A 83 6.95 14.92 1.89
C GLU A 83 6.46 16.00 0.92
N ASN A 84 5.50 15.67 0.05
CA ASN A 84 4.86 16.62 -0.86
C ASN A 84 3.59 17.27 -0.27
N HIS A 85 3.37 17.12 1.05
CA HIS A 85 2.26 17.72 1.80
C HIS A 85 0.85 17.28 1.38
N PHE A 86 0.72 16.11 0.75
CA PHE A 86 -0.59 15.51 0.49
C PHE A 86 -1.10 14.80 1.73
N ALA A 87 -2.28 15.20 2.21
CA ALA A 87 -2.90 14.57 3.38
C ALA A 87 -3.51 13.22 3.00
N LEU A 88 -3.07 12.14 3.66
CA LEU A 88 -3.61 10.79 3.50
C LEU A 88 -4.98 10.68 4.19
N LEU A 89 -5.99 10.28 3.43
CA LEU A 89 -7.35 10.04 3.93
C LEU A 89 -7.58 8.56 4.26
N CYS A 90 -7.11 7.67 3.40
CA CYS A 90 -7.36 6.24 3.54
C CYS A 90 -6.27 5.43 2.82
N VAL A 91 -5.94 4.27 3.39
CA VAL A 91 -5.13 3.23 2.75
C VAL A 91 -5.88 1.92 2.90
N GLN A 92 -6.26 1.32 1.76
CA GLN A 92 -7.05 0.09 1.71
C GLN A 92 -6.30 -0.97 0.91
N TYR A 93 -6.17 -2.17 1.48
CA TYR A 93 -5.68 -3.34 0.77
C TYR A 93 -6.84 -3.97 -0.02
N LEU A 94 -6.69 -4.08 -1.34
CA LEU A 94 -7.69 -4.66 -2.23
C LEU A 94 -7.44 -6.15 -2.53
N GLY A 95 -6.30 -6.71 -2.07
CA GLY A 95 -5.94 -8.11 -2.28
C GLY A 95 -4.83 -8.32 -3.31
N ALA A 96 -4.27 -9.53 -3.32
CA ALA A 96 -3.18 -9.94 -4.21
C ALA A 96 -3.65 -10.44 -5.58
N SER A 97 -4.87 -10.10 -6.03
CA SER A 97 -5.42 -10.64 -7.27
C SER A 97 -4.74 -10.05 -8.51
N GLN A 98 -3.59 -10.60 -8.89
CA GLN A 98 -3.19 -10.65 -10.30
C GLN A 98 -4.04 -11.74 -10.96
N SER A 99 -5.27 -11.41 -11.34
CA SER A 99 -6.02 -12.25 -12.27
C SER A 99 -5.42 -12.11 -13.67
N CYS A 100 -4.24 -12.69 -13.87
CA CYS A 100 -3.72 -13.02 -15.18
C CYS A 100 -3.39 -14.52 -15.20
N ILE A 101 -4.41 -15.36 -15.30
CA ILE A 101 -4.26 -16.70 -15.85
C ILE A 101 -4.99 -16.71 -17.21
N PRO A 102 -4.29 -16.65 -18.36
CA PRO A 102 -4.91 -17.00 -19.62
C PRO A 102 -5.01 -18.54 -19.68
N SER A 103 -6.08 -19.11 -19.12
CA SER A 103 -6.47 -20.48 -19.41
C SER A 103 -7.32 -20.49 -20.68
N GLY A 104 -6.64 -20.64 -21.80
CA GLY A 104 -7.23 -20.89 -23.11
C GLY A 104 -6.29 -21.76 -23.94
N LYS A 105 -5.96 -22.95 -23.42
CA LYS A 105 -5.43 -24.06 -24.23
C LYS A 105 -6.62 -24.82 -24.79
N THR A 106 -6.78 -24.85 -26.10
CA THR A 106 -7.33 -25.98 -26.86
C THR A 106 -6.68 -25.93 -28.22
#